data_AF-A0A2T0BCB0-F1
#
_entry.id   AF-A0A2T0BCB0-F1
#
_cell.length_a   1.000
_cell.length_b   1.000
_cell.length_c   1.000
_cell.angle_alpha   90.00
_cell.angle_beta   90.00
_cell.angle_gamma   90.00
#
_symmetry.space_group_name_H-M   'P 1'
#
loop_
_entity.id
_entity.type
_entity.pdbx_description
1 polymer ?
#
loop_
_entity_poly.entity_id
_entity_poly.type
_entity_poly.pdbx_seq_one_letter_code
_entity_poly.pdbx_strand_id
1 'polypeptide(L)'
;MTVVHEASIASEIYDIVKENIKNYKIKWVTLIIINVGNFNGINEESLKFAFRAISKGSKCENAKIIMVPVQGFELLVERIEGE
;
A
#
# COMPACT_ATOMS: atom_id res chain seq x y z
N MET A 1 1.57 -5.77 21.10
CA MET A 1 2.50 -6.22 20.04
C MET A 1 1.82 -5.97 18.70
N THR A 2 1.79 -4.72 18.24
CA THR A 2 0.97 -4.28 17.08
C THR A 2 1.75 -4.19 15.78
N VAL A 3 3.08 -4.08 15.82
CA VAL A 3 3.94 -3.92 14.62
C VAL A 3 3.78 -5.01 13.55
N VAL A 4 3.31 -6.21 13.90
CA VAL A 4 3.11 -7.31 12.94
C VAL A 4 1.82 -7.12 12.12
N HIS A 5 0.76 -6.56 12.71
CA HIS A 5 -0.55 -6.43 12.06
C HIS A 5 -0.47 -5.48 10.86
N GLU A 6 0.03 -4.25 11.05
CA GLU A 6 0.22 -3.29 9.95
C GLU A 6 1.30 -3.75 8.95
N ALA A 7 2.34 -4.46 9.39
CA ALA A 7 3.36 -4.99 8.48
C ALA A 7 2.81 -6.08 7.56
N SER A 8 1.95 -6.97 8.07
CA SER A 8 1.25 -7.96 7.24
C SER A 8 0.37 -7.29 6.19
N ILE A 9 -0.41 -6.28 6.59
CA ILE A 9 -1.26 -5.51 5.68
C ILE A 9 -0.41 -4.81 4.61
N ALA A 10 0.67 -4.13 5.01
CA ALA A 10 1.57 -3.47 4.06
C ALA A 10 2.19 -4.48 3.07
N SER A 11 2.56 -5.67 3.55
CA SER A 11 3.12 -6.72 2.70
C SER A 11 2.12 -7.23 1.67
N GLU A 12 0.86 -7.42 2.05
CA GLU A 12 -0.19 -7.80 1.09
C GLU A 12 -0.43 -6.71 0.04
N ILE A 13 -0.55 -5.44 0.46
CA ILE A 13 -0.67 -4.30 -0.47
C ILE A 13 0.52 -4.27 -1.43
N TYR A 14 1.72 -4.47 -0.92
CA TYR A 14 2.94 -4.46 -1.73
C TYR A 14 2.96 -5.60 -2.74
N ASP A 15 2.51 -6.80 -2.37
CA ASP A 15 2.44 -7.93 -3.30
C ASP A 15 1.42 -7.68 -4.43
N ILE A 16 0.23 -7.16 -4.08
CA ILE A 16 -0.80 -6.73 -5.06
C ILE A 16 -0.22 -5.69 -6.01
N VAL A 17 0.44 -4.67 -5.49
CA VAL A 17 1.05 -3.61 -6.30
C VAL A 17 2.14 -4.17 -7.21
N LYS A 18 3.00 -5.07 -6.69
CA LYS A 18 4.07 -5.72 -7.43
C LYS A 18 3.55 -6.60 -8.58
N GLU A 19 2.44 -7.30 -8.37
CA GLU A 19 1.77 -8.07 -9.40
C GLU A 19 1.20 -7.17 -10.50
N ASN A 20 0.54 -6.07 -10.11
CA ASN A 20 0.06 -5.07 -11.05
C ASN A 20 1.20 -4.44 -11.87
N ILE A 21 2.33 -4.10 -11.24
CA ILE A 21 3.52 -3.59 -11.95
C ILE A 21 4.01 -4.57 -13.01
N LYS A 22 4.01 -5.88 -12.73
CA LYS A 22 4.37 -6.90 -13.72
C LYS A 22 3.35 -6.95 -14.86
N ASN A 23 2.06 -6.95 -14.54
CA ASN A 23 0.99 -7.04 -15.53
C ASN A 23 0.96 -5.82 -16.47
N TYR A 24 1.13 -4.62 -15.92
CA TYR A 24 1.11 -3.36 -16.67
C TYR A 24 2.50 -2.90 -17.16
N LYS A 25 3.56 -3.68 -16.92
CA LYS A 25 4.96 -3.37 -17.28
C LYS A 25 5.45 -1.99 -16.80
N ILE A 26 4.94 -1.54 -15.65
CA ILE A 26 5.32 -0.27 -15.04
C ILE A 26 6.81 -0.32 -14.65
N LYS A 27 7.57 0.72 -14.97
CA LYS A 27 8.98 0.83 -14.55
C LYS A 27 9.06 1.37 -13.13
N TRP A 28 8.27 2.39 -12.81
CA TRP A 28 8.29 3.07 -11.51
C TRP A 28 6.87 3.46 -11.07
N VAL A 29 6.50 3.12 -9.84
CA VAL A 29 5.21 3.54 -9.27
C VAL A 29 5.37 4.91 -8.62
N THR A 30 4.52 5.85 -9.00
CA THR A 30 4.51 7.23 -8.49
C THR A 30 3.40 7.44 -7.48
N LEU A 31 2.25 6.76 -7.64
CA LEU A 31 1.08 6.91 -6.77
C LEU A 31 0.39 5.57 -6.52
N ILE A 32 -0.03 5.35 -5.28
CA ILE A 32 -0.88 4.22 -4.88
C ILE A 32 -2.02 4.80 -4.04
N ILE A 33 -3.25 4.57 -4.46
CA ILE A 33 -4.47 4.95 -3.75
C ILE A 33 -5.06 3.67 -3.15
N ILE A 34 -5.23 3.66 -1.84
CA ILE A 34 -5.84 2.55 -1.11
C ILE A 34 -7.04 3.03 -0.31
N ASN A 35 -8.10 2.25 -0.32
CA ASN A 35 -9.28 2.46 0.49
C ASN A 35 -9.11 1.69 1.79
N VAL A 36 -9.21 2.39 2.92
CA VAL A 36 -8.98 1.83 4.26
C VAL A 36 -10.26 1.96 5.07
N GLY A 37 -10.83 0.81 5.43
CA GLY A 37 -12.01 0.73 6.27
C GLY A 37 -11.75 1.32 7.67
N ASN A 38 -12.55 2.32 8.05
CA ASN A 38 -12.37 3.05 9.30
C ASN A 38 -12.55 2.16 10.55
N PHE A 39 -13.17 0.99 10.42
CA PHE A 39 -13.35 0.03 11.52
C PHE A 39 -12.13 -0.87 11.77
N ASN A 40 -11.14 -0.91 10.86
CA ASN A 40 -9.92 -1.71 11.06
C ASN A 40 -8.95 -1.09 12.09
N GLY A 41 -9.11 0.18 12.45
CA GLY A 41 -8.20 0.85 13.40
C GLY A 41 -6.75 0.93 12.89
N ILE A 42 -6.55 0.89 11.57
CA ILE A 42 -5.23 0.96 10.95
C ILE A 42 -4.63 2.34 11.19
N ASN A 43 -3.42 2.38 11.75
CA ASN A 43 -2.67 3.62 11.83
C ASN A 43 -2.00 3.90 10.49
N GLU A 44 -2.43 4.97 9.82
CA GLU A 44 -1.88 5.39 8.53
C GLU A 44 -0.36 5.58 8.57
N GLU A 45 0.17 6.14 9.66
CA GLU A 45 1.60 6.39 9.80
C GLU A 45 2.39 5.09 9.90
N SER A 46 1.91 4.13 10.71
CA SER A 46 2.49 2.79 10.82
C SER A 46 2.47 2.07 9.47
N LEU A 47 1.36 2.14 8.73
CA LEU A 47 1.20 1.48 7.44
C LEU A 47 2.12 2.12 6.38
N LYS A 48 2.20 3.46 6.31
CA LYS A 48 3.13 4.17 5.41
C LYS A 48 4.58 3.82 5.74
N PHE A 49 4.92 3.74 7.02
CA PHE A 49 6.25 3.36 7.47
C PHE A 49 6.59 1.93 7.07
N ALA A 50 5.70 0.97 7.37
CA ALA A 50 5.88 -0.43 7.02
C ALA A 50 6.00 -0.61 5.51
N PHE A 51 5.13 0.03 4.71
CA PHE A 51 5.19 -0.02 3.26
C PHE A 51 6.50 0.55 2.72
N ARG A 52 6.95 1.70 3.23
CA ARG A 52 8.22 2.30 2.81
C ARG A 52 9.42 1.43 3.17
N ALA A 53 9.37 0.73 4.30
CA ALA A 53 10.43 -0.20 4.71
C ALA A 53 10.51 -1.41 3.78
N ILE A 54 9.37 -2.01 3.40
CA ILE A 54 9.34 -3.17 2.48
C ILE A 54 9.56 -2.78 1.01
N SER A 55 9.17 -1.57 0.60
CA SER A 55 9.31 -1.09 -0.78
C SER A 55 10.70 -0.52 -1.08
N LYS A 56 11.55 -0.38 -0.07
CA LYS A 56 12.93 0.09 -0.23
C LYS A 56 13.72 -0.81 -1.17
N GLY A 57 14.41 -0.23 -2.15
CA GLY A 57 15.13 -0.96 -3.21
C GLY A 57 14.23 -1.58 -4.29
N SER A 58 12.93 -1.25 -4.31
CA SER A 58 11.98 -1.72 -5.32
C SER A 58 11.47 -0.59 -6.22
N LYS A 59 10.68 -0.95 -7.24
CA LYS A 59 9.99 -0.01 -8.13
C LYS A 59 8.95 0.88 -7.42
N CYS A 60 8.62 0.58 -6.16
CA CYS A 60 7.66 1.32 -5.33
C CYS A 60 8.34 2.19 -4.26
N GLU A 61 9.68 2.29 -4.24
CA GLU A 61 10.41 3.02 -3.19
C GLU A 61 9.99 4.49 -3.11
N ASN A 62 9.73 5.11 -4.26
CA ASN A 62 9.32 6.52 -4.39
C ASN A 62 7.81 6.70 -4.56
N ALA A 63 7.02 5.64 -4.37
CA ALA A 63 5.58 5.70 -4.53
C ALA A 63 4.94 6.50 -3.38
N LYS A 64 4.04 7.43 -3.74
CA LYS A 64 3.20 8.14 -2.77
C LYS A 64 1.96 7.31 -2.46
N ILE A 65 1.74 7.01 -1.18
CA ILE A 65 0.54 6.29 -0.74
C ILE A 65 -0.50 7.28 -0.24
N ILE A 66 -1.69 7.24 -0.84
CA ILE A 66 -2.88 7.98 -0.40
C ILE A 66 -3.87 6.97 0.19
N MET A 67 -4.29 7.23 1.42
CA MET A 67 -5.26 6.41 2.13
C MET A 67 -6.59 7.14 2.14
N VAL A 68 -7.62 6.51 1.60
CA VAL A 68 -8.97 7.07 1.56
C VAL A 68 -9.81 6.30 2.58
N PRO A 69 -10.29 6.95 3.66
CA PRO A 69 -11.10 6.28 4.65
C PRO A 69 -12.47 5.93 4.05
N VAL A 70 -12.86 4.65 4.16
CA VAL A 70 -14.17 4.16 3.74
C VAL A 70 -14.95 3.57 4.92
N GLN A 71 -16.28 3.61 4.84
CA GLN A 71 -17.12 2.97 5.86
C GLN A 71 -17.10 1.45 5.67
N GLY A 72 -16.44 0.73 6.58
CA GLY A 72 -16.39 -0.73 6.56
C GLY A 72 -15.08 -1.30 7.08
N PHE A 73 -14.85 -2.57 6.78
CA PHE A 73 -13.59 -3.28 7.07
C PHE A 73 -12.75 -3.50 5.80
N GLU A 74 -13.13 -2.89 4.69
CA GLU A 74 -12.51 -3.13 3.39
C GLU A 74 -11.10 -2.55 3.32
N LEU A 75 -10.20 -3.29 2.66
CA LEU A 75 -8.86 -2.84 2.34
C LEU A 75 -8.58 -3.17 0.89
N LEU A 76 -8.65 -2.15 0.03
CA LEU A 76 -8.61 -2.34 -1.43
C LEU A 76 -7.64 -1.35 -2.05
N VAL A 77 -6.81 -1.83 -2.98
CA VAL A 77 -6.01 -0.96 -3.83
C VAL A 77 -6.90 -0.42 -4.93
N GLU A 78 -7.27 0.86 -4.84
CA GLU A 78 -8.19 1.51 -5.77
C GLU A 78 -7.49 1.87 -7.09
N ARG A 79 -6.27 2.42 -7.00
CA ARG A 79 -5.52 2.88 -8.17
C ARG A 79 -4.02 2.81 -7.94
N ILE A 80 -3.30 2.47 -9.01
CA ILE A 80 -1.84 2.52 -9.07
C ILE A 80 -1.47 3.36 -10.29
N GLU A 81 -0.63 4.38 -10.11
CA GLU A 81 -0.05 5.16 -11.20
C GLU A 81 1.45 4.95 -11.25
N GLY A 82 1.99 4.90 -12.47
CA GLY A 82 3.41 4.76 -12.69
C GLY A 82 3.80 4.97 -14.15
N GLU A 83 5.08 5.26 -14.36
CA GLU A 83 5.74 5.44 -15.66
C GLU A 83 6.55 4.21 -16.08
#